data_AF-A0A4Y2PIE2-F1
#
_entry.id   AF-A0A4Y2PIE2-F1
#
_cell.length_a   1.000
_cell.length_b   1.000
_cell.length_c   1.000
_cell.angle_alpha   90.00
_cell.angle_beta   90.00
_cell.angle_gamma   90.00
#
_symmetry.space_group_name_H-M   'P 1'
#
loop_
_entity.id
_entity.type
_entity.pdbx_description
1 polymer ?
#
loop_
_entity_poly.entity_id
_entity_poly.type
_entity_poly.pdbx_seq_one_letter_code
_entity_poly.pdbx_strand_id
1 'polypeptide(L)'
;MDLNVRFWCLATNEVKTRYLNSAFLGRSCSEDLLAAFKEATKPLNLKKLFHVSMDGPNANFKFFKELTSCIKEGPEDPEILNMGSCGLHSVNLAFKTGAKCTNWKIFDFMRALYYVFKNSLARRALYTLYTNSKEFPKKFCAIRWLENS
;
A
#
# COMPACT_ATOMS: atom_id res chain seq x y z
N MET A 1 1.51 -11.90 -1.73
CA MET A 1 1.91 -11.01 -0.62
C MET A 1 3.39 -10.73 -0.79
N ASP A 2 3.75 -9.48 -1.05
CA ASP A 2 5.16 -9.08 -1.19
C ASP A 2 5.68 -8.59 0.16
N LEU A 3 6.88 -9.02 0.54
CA LEU A 3 7.52 -8.64 1.78
C LEU A 3 8.70 -7.72 1.48
N ASN A 4 8.65 -6.52 2.05
CA ASN A 4 9.73 -5.55 2.00
C ASN A 4 10.21 -5.28 3.42
N VAL A 5 11.53 -5.27 3.61
CA VAL A 5 12.18 -4.91 4.87
C VAL A 5 12.63 -3.46 4.80
N ARG A 6 12.22 -2.66 5.77
CA ARG A 6 12.65 -1.26 5.91
C ARG A 6 13.53 -1.14 7.14
N PHE A 7 14.70 -0.54 6.98
CA PHE A 7 15.66 -0.38 8.07
C PHE A 7 16.45 0.92 7.92
N TRP A 8 16.94 1.45 9.04
CA TRP A 8 17.85 2.59 9.05
C TRP A 8 19.26 2.15 8.63
N CYS A 9 19.80 2.76 7.58
CA CYS A 9 21.15 2.47 7.09
C CYS A 9 22.13 3.54 7.56
N LEU A 10 22.99 3.20 8.53
CA LEU A 10 23.98 4.14 9.08
C LEU A 10 24.95 4.68 8.02
N ALA A 11 25.34 3.84 7.05
CA ALA A 11 26.29 4.24 6.01
C ALA A 11 25.78 5.35 5.08
N THR A 12 24.45 5.44 4.89
CA THR A 12 23.82 6.46 4.03
C THR A 12 22.91 7.41 4.80
N ASN A 13 22.83 7.26 6.13
CA ASN A 13 22.01 8.07 7.02
C ASN A 13 20.55 8.23 6.58
N GLU A 14 19.94 7.15 6.09
CA GLU A 14 18.57 7.15 5.55
C GLU A 14 17.86 5.82 5.80
N VAL A 15 16.54 5.81 5.67
CA VAL A 15 15.75 4.57 5.65
C VAL A 15 15.88 3.92 4.28
N LYS A 16 16.36 2.68 4.24
CA LYS A 16 16.38 1.85 3.03
C LYS A 16 15.27 0.82 3.05
N THR A 17 14.73 0.55 1.87
CA THR A 17 13.77 -0.53 1.63
C THR A 17 14.45 -1.59 0.78
N ARG A 18 14.39 -2.85 1.21
CA ARG A 18 14.83 -4.00 0.40
C ARG A 18 13.69 -4.97 0.24
N TYR A 19 13.48 -5.43 -0.99
CA TYR A 19 12.62 -6.56 -1.25
C TYR A 19 13.24 -7.82 -0.63
N LEU A 20 12.43 -8.55 0.15
CA LEU A 20 12.85 -9.79 0.78
C LEU A 20 12.40 -10.99 -0.05
N ASN A 21 11.09 -11.14 -0.22
CA ASN A 21 10.49 -12.25 -0.96
C ASN A 21 9.00 -11.95 -1.24
N SER A 22 8.36 -12.83 -1.99
CA SER A 22 6.91 -12.85 -2.21
C SER A 22 6.35 -14.23 -1.88
N ALA A 23 5.19 -14.25 -1.22
CA ALA A 23 4.42 -15.46 -0.96
C ALA A 23 3.14 -15.45 -1.81
N PHE A 24 2.94 -16.49 -2.60
CA PHE A 24 1.67 -16.69 -3.32
C PHE A 24 0.64 -17.29 -2.36
N LEU A 25 -0.46 -16.57 -2.19
CA LEU A 25 -1.53 -16.92 -1.27
C LEU A 25 -2.73 -17.38 -2.09
N GLY A 26 -3.09 -18.67 -1.98
CA GLY A 26 -4.32 -19.20 -2.59
C GLY A 26 -5.59 -18.73 -1.85
N ARG A 27 -5.45 -18.46 -0.54
CA ARG A 27 -6.44 -17.85 0.34
C ARG A 27 -5.75 -16.81 1.21
N SER A 28 -6.50 -15.84 1.71
CA SER A 28 -5.95 -14.67 2.41
C SER A 28 -6.61 -14.45 3.78
N CYS A 29 -6.86 -15.53 4.53
CA CYS A 29 -7.26 -15.37 5.94
C CYS A 29 -6.03 -15.08 6.82
N SER A 30 -6.27 -14.73 8.09
CA SER A 30 -5.21 -14.39 9.05
C SER A 30 -4.16 -15.49 9.22
N GLU A 31 -4.61 -16.73 9.25
CA GLU A 31 -3.80 -17.92 9.46
C GLU A 31 -2.87 -18.16 8.26
N ASP A 32 -3.39 -18.01 7.04
CA ASP A 32 -2.61 -18.09 5.80
C ASP A 32 -1.55 -16.98 5.75
N LEU A 33 -1.92 -15.75 6.13
CA LEU A 33 -1.01 -14.61 6.19
C LEU A 33 0.12 -14.85 7.19
N LEU A 34 -0.20 -15.34 8.38
CA LEU A 34 0.79 -15.62 9.42
C LEU A 34 1.77 -16.72 9.00
N ALA A 35 1.25 -17.82 8.46
CA ALA A 35 2.09 -18.92 7.99
C ALA A 35 3.04 -18.47 6.88
N ALA A 36 2.50 -17.78 5.87
CA ALA A 36 3.30 -17.25 4.77
C ALA A 36 4.32 -16.19 5.22
N PHE A 37 3.94 -15.32 6.16
CA PHE A 37 4.85 -14.31 6.71
C PHE A 37 5.99 -14.96 7.46
N LYS A 38 5.71 -15.92 8.36
CA LYS A 38 6.74 -16.66 9.11
C LYS A 38 7.68 -17.40 8.16
N GLU A 39 7.14 -18.08 7.15
CA GLU A 39 7.93 -18.78 6.14
C GLU A 39 8.88 -17.82 5.40
N ALA A 40 8.34 -16.72 4.87
CA ALA A 40 9.12 -15.75 4.11
C ALA A 40 10.14 -14.98 4.95
N THR A 41 9.92 -14.89 6.27
CA THR A 41 10.80 -14.18 7.22
C THR A 41 11.71 -15.09 8.04
N LYS A 42 11.74 -16.40 7.76
CA LYS A 42 12.71 -17.35 8.36
C LYS A 42 14.17 -16.84 8.39
N PRO A 43 14.69 -16.15 7.36
CA PRO A 43 16.07 -15.63 7.39
C PRO A 43 16.29 -14.47 8.38
N LEU A 44 15.24 -13.92 8.97
CA LEU A 44 15.28 -12.74 9.82
C LEU A 44 15.07 -13.12 11.29
N ASN A 45 15.70 -12.36 12.19
CA ASN A 45 15.39 -12.44 13.61
C ASN A 45 14.17 -11.56 13.93
N LEU A 46 13.00 -12.18 14.06
CA LEU A 46 11.74 -11.50 14.36
C LEU A 46 11.72 -10.81 15.74
N LYS A 47 12.59 -11.17 16.69
CA LYS A 47 12.73 -10.41 17.95
C LYS A 47 13.34 -9.00 17.72
N LYS A 48 13.91 -8.73 16.54
CA LYS A 48 14.37 -7.36 16.17
C LYS A 48 13.33 -6.60 15.34
N LEU A 49 12.14 -7.16 15.15
CA LEU A 49 11.07 -6.54 14.39
C LEU A 49 10.45 -5.39 15.19
N PHE A 50 10.61 -4.17 14.68
CA PHE A 50 10.06 -2.98 15.32
C PHE A 50 8.57 -2.77 15.01
N HIS A 51 8.15 -2.98 13.75
CA HIS A 51 6.81 -2.66 13.27
C HIS A 51 6.47 -3.46 12.00
N VAL A 52 5.20 -3.78 11.80
CA VAL A 52 4.66 -4.33 10.54
C VAL A 52 3.65 -3.37 9.94
N SER A 53 3.94 -2.88 8.73
CA SER A 53 3.01 -2.02 7.99
C SER A 53 1.99 -2.87 7.22
N MET A 54 0.70 -2.57 7.39
CA MET A 54 -0.37 -3.34 6.76
C MET A 54 -1.61 -2.49 6.45
N ASP A 55 -2.46 -3.01 5.55
CA ASP A 55 -3.73 -2.39 5.19
C ASP A 55 -4.82 -2.68 6.24
N GLY A 56 -5.94 -1.96 6.15
CA GLY A 56 -7.04 -2.02 7.13
C GLY A 56 -8.02 -3.21 7.13
N PRO A 57 -7.97 -4.23 6.24
CA PRO A 57 -8.86 -5.39 6.38
C PRO A 57 -8.71 -6.11 7.74
N ASN A 58 -9.82 -6.64 8.29
CA ASN A 58 -9.84 -7.34 9.58
C ASN A 58 -8.87 -8.53 9.66
N ALA A 59 -8.64 -9.23 8.54
CA ALA A 59 -7.67 -10.32 8.48
C ALA A 59 -6.25 -9.86 8.83
N ASN A 60 -5.86 -8.65 8.39
CA ASN A 60 -4.54 -8.09 8.69
C ASN A 60 -4.43 -7.73 10.18
N PHE A 61 -5.47 -7.13 10.76
CA PHE A 61 -5.49 -6.84 12.20
C PHE A 61 -5.39 -8.09 13.07
N LYS A 62 -6.08 -9.17 12.68
CA LYS A 62 -5.96 -10.45 13.36
C LYS A 62 -4.57 -11.06 13.19
N PHE A 63 -4.03 -11.06 11.98
CA PHE A 63 -2.64 -11.45 11.71
C PHE A 63 -1.62 -10.70 12.59
N PHE A 64 -1.74 -9.38 12.71
CA PHE A 64 -0.82 -8.57 13.54
C PHE A 64 -0.86 -8.96 15.01
N LYS A 65 -2.07 -9.19 15.55
CA LYS A 65 -2.25 -9.64 16.94
C LYS A 65 -1.60 -11.00 17.14
N GLU A 66 -1.84 -11.95 16.25
CA GLU A 66 -1.27 -13.29 16.34
C GLU A 66 0.26 -13.29 16.20
N LEU A 67 0.80 -12.48 15.29
CA LEU A 67 2.25 -12.30 15.15
C LEU A 67 2.87 -11.72 16.42
N THR A 68 2.23 -10.71 17.02
CA THR A 68 2.69 -10.09 18.26
C THR A 68 2.70 -11.10 19.41
N SER A 69 1.64 -11.91 19.56
CA SER A 69 1.60 -12.98 20.55
C SER A 69 2.67 -14.06 20.32
N CYS A 70 3.04 -14.33 19.06
CA CYS A 70 4.10 -15.29 18.74
C CYS A 70 5.51 -14.75 19.05
N ILE A 71 5.70 -13.43 19.10
CA ILE A 71 7.01 -12.82 19.40
C ILE A 71 7.15 -12.56 20.90
N LYS A 72 6.06 -12.19 21.57
CA LYS A 72 5.98 -11.91 23.01
C LYS A 72 5.66 -13.17 23.80
N GLU A 73 6.57 -14.15 23.81
CA GLU A 73 6.40 -15.41 24.55
C GLU A 73 6.66 -15.23 26.05
N GLY A 74 7.62 -14.37 26.42
CA GLY A 74 7.98 -14.05 27.80
C GLY A 74 7.82 -12.56 28.17
N PRO A 75 8.00 -12.22 29.46
CA PRO A 75 7.87 -10.82 29.95
C PRO A 75 8.92 -9.87 29.37
N GLU A 76 10.12 -10.38 29.09
CA GLU A 76 11.26 -9.63 28.55
C GLU A 76 11.27 -9.57 27.02
N ASP A 77 10.33 -10.24 26.35
CA ASP A 77 10.28 -10.25 24.91
C ASP A 77 9.73 -8.93 24.34
N PRO A 78 10.25 -8.50 23.18
CA PRO A 78 9.87 -7.22 22.59
C PRO A 78 8.43 -7.25 22.08
N GLU A 79 7.75 -6.12 22.24
CA GLU A 79 6.43 -5.90 21.68
C GLU A 79 6.54 -5.12 20.37
N ILE A 80 5.81 -5.56 19.35
CA ILE A 80 5.78 -4.87 18.06
C ILE A 80 4.98 -3.58 18.23
N LEU A 81 5.55 -2.45 17.78
CA LEU A 81 4.83 -1.18 17.76
C LEU A 81 3.60 -1.30 16.87
N ASN A 82 2.43 -0.91 17.39
CA ASN A 82 1.19 -0.83 16.61
C ASN A 82 0.94 0.61 16.14
N MET A 83 1.23 0.90 14.86
CA MET A 83 0.90 2.20 14.25
C MET A 83 -0.48 2.20 13.55
N GLY A 84 -1.26 1.14 13.70
CA GLY A 84 -2.55 0.98 13.05
C GLY A 84 -2.45 0.61 11.56
N SER A 85 -3.50 0.92 10.82
CA SER A 85 -3.56 0.62 9.38
C SER A 85 -2.97 1.73 8.53
N CYS A 86 -2.61 1.38 7.30
CA CYS A 86 -2.14 2.29 6.26
C CYS A 86 -3.02 3.55 6.14
N GLY A 87 -2.48 4.71 6.55
CA GLY A 87 -3.21 5.99 6.52
C GLY A 87 -3.67 6.41 5.12
N LEU A 88 -2.96 5.96 4.08
CA LEU A 88 -3.39 6.17 2.69
C LEU A 88 -4.75 5.51 2.41
N HIS A 89 -5.02 4.33 3.00
CA HIS A 89 -6.32 3.69 2.86
C HIS A 89 -7.43 4.53 3.51
N SER A 90 -7.16 5.13 4.68
CA SER A 90 -8.11 6.02 5.35
C SER A 90 -8.42 7.26 4.51
N VAL A 91 -7.39 7.91 3.96
CA VAL A 91 -7.56 9.07 3.07
C VAL A 91 -8.35 8.69 1.82
N ASN A 92 -7.98 7.58 1.16
CA ASN A 92 -8.69 7.07 -0.01
C ASN A 92 -10.19 6.82 0.29
N LEU A 93 -10.48 6.14 1.40
CA LEU A 93 -11.86 5.87 1.81
C LEU A 93 -12.64 7.15 2.08
N ALA A 94 -12.00 8.16 2.70
CA ALA A 94 -12.62 9.46 2.95
C ALA A 94 -13.04 10.15 1.65
N PHE A 95 -12.17 10.21 0.65
CA PHE A 95 -12.53 10.79 -0.64
C PHE A 95 -13.60 9.98 -1.39
N LYS A 96 -13.50 8.64 -1.37
CA LYS A 96 -14.54 7.77 -1.95
C LYS A 96 -15.91 8.06 -1.32
N THR A 97 -15.93 8.26 0.00
CA THR A 97 -17.13 8.63 0.75
C THR A 97 -17.62 10.01 0.35
N GLY A 98 -16.73 11.00 0.27
CA GLY A 98 -17.06 12.36 -0.18
C GLY A 98 -17.68 12.38 -1.58
N ALA A 99 -17.10 11.67 -2.54
CA ALA A 99 -17.65 11.55 -3.90
C ALA A 99 -19.06 10.91 -3.90
N LYS A 100 -19.28 9.91 -3.03
CA LYS A 100 -20.60 9.28 -2.86
C LYS A 100 -21.62 10.26 -2.25
N CYS A 101 -21.26 10.95 -1.16
CA CYS A 101 -22.15 11.89 -0.47
C CYS A 101 -22.53 13.10 -1.32
N THR A 102 -21.63 13.54 -2.19
CA THR A 102 -21.86 14.66 -3.13
C THR A 102 -22.51 14.24 -4.44
N ASN A 103 -22.66 12.93 -4.69
CA ASN A 103 -23.02 12.36 -6.00
C ASN A 103 -22.09 12.80 -7.14
N TRP A 104 -20.89 13.27 -6.84
CA TRP A 104 -19.94 13.69 -7.86
C TRP A 104 -19.35 12.50 -8.59
N LYS A 105 -19.46 12.51 -9.92
CA LYS A 105 -18.89 11.47 -10.80
C LYS A 105 -17.38 11.65 -11.03
N ILE A 106 -16.62 11.93 -9.97
CA ILE A 106 -15.17 12.22 -10.04
C ILE A 106 -14.42 11.08 -10.75
N PHE A 107 -14.72 9.83 -10.41
CA PHE A 107 -14.02 8.68 -10.99
C PHE A 107 -14.28 8.51 -12.48
N ASP A 108 -15.52 8.76 -12.92
CA ASP A 108 -15.86 8.71 -14.34
C ASP A 108 -15.23 9.89 -15.08
N PHE A 109 -15.22 11.08 -14.47
CA PHE A 109 -14.55 12.25 -15.01
C PHE A 109 -13.05 12.02 -15.20
N MET A 110 -12.34 11.55 -14.17
CA MET A 110 -10.90 11.25 -14.26
C MET A 110 -10.60 10.18 -15.31
N ARG A 111 -11.43 9.13 -15.40
CA ARG A 111 -11.30 8.09 -16.42
C ARG A 111 -11.54 8.63 -17.83
N ALA A 112 -12.59 9.43 -18.01
CA ALA A 112 -12.90 10.05 -19.29
C ALA A 112 -11.75 10.97 -19.74
N LEU A 113 -11.23 11.79 -18.83
CA LEU A 113 -10.12 12.70 -19.10
C LEU A 113 -8.87 11.94 -19.59
N TYR A 114 -8.51 10.83 -18.93
CA TYR A 114 -7.45 9.95 -19.39
C TYR A 114 -7.69 9.46 -20.83
N TYR A 115 -8.88 8.96 -21.15
CA TYR A 115 -9.17 8.43 -22.48
C TYR A 115 -9.25 9.52 -23.56
N VAL A 116 -9.68 10.73 -23.24
CA VAL A 116 -9.64 11.88 -24.17
C VAL A 116 -8.22 12.15 -24.63
N PHE A 117 -7.26 12.19 -23.71
CA PHE A 117 -5.86 12.43 -24.07
C PHE A 117 -5.13 11.19 -24.58
N LYS A 118 -5.49 9.99 -24.11
CA LYS A 118 -4.90 8.73 -24.62
C LYS A 118 -5.29 8.48 -26.07
N ASN A 119 -6.56 8.68 -26.41
CA ASN A 119 -7.12 8.26 -27.70
C ASN A 119 -7.11 9.39 -28.74
N SER A 120 -6.78 10.62 -28.37
CA SER A 120 -6.74 11.76 -29.31
C SER A 120 -5.43 12.53 -29.23
N LEU A 121 -4.56 12.30 -30.21
CA LEU A 121 -3.31 13.06 -30.39
C LEU A 121 -3.59 14.55 -30.63
N ALA A 122 -4.66 14.88 -31.36
CA ALA A 122 -5.08 16.27 -31.57
C ALA A 122 -5.39 16.99 -30.25
N ARG A 123 -6.09 16.32 -29.32
CA ARG A 123 -6.37 16.89 -27.99
C ARG A 123 -5.09 17.08 -27.18
N ARG A 124 -4.13 16.16 -27.26
CA ARG A 124 -2.81 16.33 -26.62
C ARG A 124 -2.05 17.53 -27.19
N ALA A 125 -2.00 17.65 -28.52
CA ALA A 125 -1.32 18.74 -29.20
C ALA A 125 -1.91 20.11 -28.81
N LEU A 126 -3.24 20.24 -28.82
CA LEU A 126 -3.92 21.46 -28.40
C LEU A 126 -3.66 21.77 -26.91
N TYR A 127 -3.74 20.76 -26.04
CA TYR A 127 -3.45 20.96 -24.62
C TYR A 127 -2.03 21.46 -24.40
N THR A 128 -1.03 20.84 -25.03
CA THR A 128 0.37 21.28 -24.93
C THR A 128 0.56 22.68 -25.51
N LEU A 129 -0.09 23.01 -26.63
CA LEU A 129 -0.02 24.34 -27.24
C LEU A 129 -0.55 25.44 -26.31
N TYR A 130 -1.71 25.22 -25.69
CA TYR A 130 -2.36 26.26 -24.89
C TYR A 130 -1.89 26.32 -23.43
N THR A 131 -1.40 25.21 -22.88
CA THR A 131 -0.99 25.15 -21.46
C THR A 131 0.51 25.13 -21.27
N ASN A 132 1.30 24.92 -22.34
CA ASN A 132 2.73 24.60 -22.29
C ASN A 132 3.08 23.35 -21.47
N SER A 133 2.09 22.58 -21.02
CA SER A 133 2.28 21.35 -20.24
C SER A 133 2.46 20.14 -21.16
N LYS A 134 3.40 19.28 -20.78
CA LYS A 134 3.57 17.92 -21.34
C LYS A 134 3.08 16.84 -20.39
N GLU A 135 2.53 17.23 -19.25
CA GLU A 135 1.91 16.33 -18.28
C GLU A 135 0.48 16.03 -18.70
N PHE A 136 0.17 14.74 -18.82
CA PHE A 136 -1.16 14.30 -19.19
C PHE A 136 -1.77 13.46 -18.07
N PRO A 137 -3.10 13.42 -17.95
CA PRO A 137 -3.77 12.57 -16.97
C PRO A 137 -3.28 11.12 -17.12
N LYS A 138 -2.95 10.49 -15.99
CA LYS A 138 -2.58 9.08 -15.95
C LYS A 138 -3.82 8.21 -15.79
N LYS A 139 -3.65 6.91 -16.01
CA LYS A 139 -4.75 5.95 -15.90
C LYS A 139 -5.23 5.91 -14.44
N PHE A 140 -6.46 6.37 -14.21
CA PHE A 140 -7.08 6.30 -12.89
C PHE A 140 -7.43 4.86 -12.50
N CYS A 141 -7.06 4.43 -11.29
CA CYS A 141 -7.42 3.14 -10.71
C CYS A 141 -8.31 3.35 -9.48
N ALA A 142 -9.56 2.90 -9.55
CA ALA A 142 -10.53 3.09 -8.45
C ALA A 142 -10.21 2.27 -7.19
N ILE A 143 -9.36 1.24 -7.32
CA ILE A 143 -9.04 0.30 -6.23
C ILE A 143 -7.83 0.78 -5.43
N ARG A 144 -6.86 1.44 -6.08
CA ARG A 144 -5.62 1.92 -5.47
C ARG A 144 -5.35 3.32 -5.98
N TRP A 145 -5.46 4.31 -5.10
CA TRP A 145 -5.33 5.73 -5.43
C TRP A 145 -3.90 6.18 -5.71
N LEU A 146 -2.92 5.34 -5.38
CA LEU A 146 -1.57 5.50 -5.91
C LEU A 146 -1.54 4.93 -7.33
N GLU A 147 -0.96 5.72 -8.21
CA GLU A 147 -0.68 5.35 -9.60
C GLU A 147 -0.15 3.92 -9.67
N ASN A 148 -0.65 3.15 -10.64
CA ASN A 148 0.15 2.04 -11.15
C ASN A 148 1.31 2.71 -11.90
N SER A 149 2.47 2.82 -11.25
CA SER A 149 3.75 3.09 -11.89
C SER A 149 4.05 2.03 -12.93
#